data_AF-X1A5F1-F1
#
_entry.id   AF-X1A5F1-F1
#
_cell.length_a   1.000
_cell.length_b   1.000
_cell.length_c   1.000
_cell.angle_alpha   90.00
_cell.angle_beta   90.00
_cell.angle_gamma   90.00
#
_symmetry.space_group_name_H-M   'P 1'
#
loop_
_entity.id
_entity.type
_entity.pdbx_description
1 polymer ?
#
loop_
_entity_poly.entity_id
_entity_poly.type
_entity_poly.pdbx_seq_one_letter_code
_entity_poly.pdbx_strand_id
1 'polypeptide(L)'
;AYLKTREYDFEVKFDFITKSNHLSVKSKFLFLLAIKDTATIEDFEKVIKTSKRWFFSVLETLIRNEVVGYDSKKDFYFLRV
;
A
#
# COMPACT_ATOMS: atom_id res chain seq x y z
N ALA A 1 9.15 18.64 -17.36
CA ALA A 1 7.69 18.90 -17.32
C ALA A 1 6.89 17.59 -17.39
N TYR A 2 7.01 16.80 -18.47
CA TYR A 2 6.22 15.58 -18.69
C TYR A 2 6.26 14.51 -17.56
N LEU A 3 7.45 14.25 -17.00
CA LEU A 3 7.61 13.25 -15.93
C LEU A 3 6.82 13.64 -14.66
N LYS A 4 6.92 14.90 -14.23
CA LYS A 4 6.17 15.43 -13.08
C LYS A 4 4.66 15.39 -13.31
N THR A 5 4.20 15.62 -14.54
CA THR A 5 2.77 15.51 -14.89
C THR A 5 2.28 14.07 -14.81
N ARG A 6 3.10 13.09 -15.24
CA ARG A 6 2.76 11.66 -15.12
C ARG A 6 2.69 11.18 -13.68
N GLU A 7 3.65 11.57 -12.83
CA GLU A 7 3.63 11.23 -11.39
C GLU A 7 2.36 11.74 -10.73
N TYR A 8 2.01 13.02 -10.95
CA TYR A 8 0.78 13.62 -10.45
C TYR A 8 -0.49 12.88 -10.94
N ASP A 9 -0.55 12.50 -12.21
CA ASP A 9 -1.68 11.75 -12.76
C ASP A 9 -1.84 10.37 -12.09
N PHE A 10 -0.74 9.71 -11.74
CA PHE A 10 -0.78 8.43 -11.03
C PHE A 10 -1.26 8.61 -9.58
N GLU A 11 -0.82 9.65 -8.89
CA GLU A 11 -1.28 9.97 -7.53
C GLU A 11 -2.79 10.29 -7.49
N VAL A 12 -3.29 11.07 -8.44
CA VAL A 12 -4.73 11.41 -8.53
C VAL A 12 -5.57 10.17 -8.85
N LYS A 13 -5.13 9.34 -9.81
CA LYS A 13 -5.81 8.07 -10.11
C LYS A 13 -5.78 7.12 -8.91
N PHE A 14 -4.68 7.13 -8.15
CA PHE A 14 -4.55 6.33 -6.94
C PHE A 14 -5.54 6.75 -5.86
N ASP A 15 -5.64 8.05 -5.58
CA ASP A 15 -6.57 8.58 -4.59
C ASP A 15 -8.03 8.23 -4.95
N PHE A 16 -8.39 8.33 -6.23
CA PHE A 16 -9.71 7.90 -6.72
C PHE A 16 -9.96 6.39 -6.50
N ILE A 17 -9.02 5.54 -6.90
CA ILE A 17 -9.17 4.08 -6.82
C ILE A 17 -9.18 3.60 -5.35
N THR A 18 -8.37 4.18 -4.48
CA THR A 18 -8.27 3.76 -3.08
C THR A 18 -9.48 4.14 -2.23
N LYS A 19 -10.12 5.28 -2.56
CA LYS A 19 -11.42 5.69 -2.02
C LYS A 19 -12.57 4.82 -2.52
N SER A 20 -12.38 4.07 -3.61
CA SER A 20 -13.35 3.10 -4.08
C SER A 20 -13.45 1.89 -3.14
N ASN A 21 -14.68 1.44 -2.91
CA ASN A 21 -14.96 0.19 -2.17
C ASN A 21 -14.75 -1.07 -3.02
N HIS A 22 -14.36 -0.94 -4.29
CA HIS A 22 -14.17 -2.07 -5.20
C HIS A 22 -12.81 -2.76 -5.06
N LEU A 23 -11.83 -2.15 -4.41
CA LEU A 23 -10.55 -2.80 -4.14
C LEU A 23 -10.59 -3.62 -2.85
N SER A 24 -10.11 -4.87 -2.94
CA SER A 24 -9.84 -5.69 -1.77
C SER A 24 -8.75 -5.06 -0.88
N VAL A 25 -8.75 -5.40 0.41
CA VAL A 25 -7.71 -4.94 1.35
C VAL A 25 -6.31 -5.31 0.87
N LYS A 26 -6.12 -6.55 0.38
CA LYS A 26 -4.85 -7.02 -0.20
C LYS A 26 -4.41 -6.14 -1.37
N SER A 27 -5.34 -5.83 -2.28
CA SER A 27 -5.06 -4.96 -3.43
C SER A 27 -4.64 -3.57 -2.97
N LYS A 28 -5.28 -3.00 -1.95
CA LYS A 28 -4.91 -1.66 -1.43
C LYS A 28 -3.49 -1.62 -0.85
N PHE A 29 -3.06 -2.66 -0.14
CA PHE A 29 -1.66 -2.78 0.33
C PHE A 29 -0.67 -2.75 -0.84
N LEU A 30 -0.86 -3.66 -1.80
CA LEU A 30 0.06 -3.81 -2.94
C LEU A 30 0.08 -2.57 -3.83
N PHE A 31 -1.07 -1.94 -4.03
CA PHE A 31 -1.17 -0.75 -4.86
C PHE A 31 -0.51 0.46 -4.19
N LEU A 32 -0.65 0.62 -2.87
CA LEU A 32 0.07 1.67 -2.14
C LEU A 32 1.58 1.49 -2.27
N LEU A 33 2.07 0.27 -2.07
CA LEU A 33 3.50 -0.02 -2.17
C LEU A 33 4.05 0.00 -3.61
N ALA A 34 3.20 -0.14 -4.61
CA ALA A 34 3.62 -0.01 -6.02
C ALA A 34 3.83 1.45 -6.43
N ILE A 35 3.21 2.39 -5.72
CA ILE A 35 3.33 3.83 -5.99
C ILE A 35 4.30 4.49 -5.03
N LYS A 36 4.26 4.08 -3.76
CA LYS A 36 5.24 4.47 -2.76
C LYS A 36 6.18 3.30 -2.54
N ASP A 37 7.46 3.47 -2.85
CA ASP A 37 8.47 2.42 -2.65
C ASP A 37 8.45 1.83 -1.22
N THR A 38 8.00 2.63 -0.24
CA THR A 38 7.84 2.23 1.16
C THR A 38 6.57 2.79 1.78
N ALA A 39 5.99 2.10 2.78
CA ALA A 39 4.89 2.62 3.58
C ALA A 39 4.97 2.14 5.05
N THR A 40 4.53 2.98 6.00
CA THR A 40 4.37 2.59 7.41
C THR A 40 2.97 2.03 7.69
N ILE A 41 2.73 1.50 8.90
CA ILE A 41 1.38 1.12 9.34
C ILE A 41 0.41 2.31 9.23
N GLU A 42 0.86 3.49 9.62
CA GLU A 42 0.04 4.72 9.62
C GLU A 42 -0.36 5.12 8.20
N ASP A 43 0.53 4.93 7.22
CA ASP A 43 0.22 5.19 5.81
C ASP A 43 -0.84 4.22 5.27
N PHE A 44 -0.74 2.95 5.64
CA PHE A 44 -1.78 1.98 5.29
C PHE A 44 -3.11 2.28 5.98
N GLU A 45 -3.13 2.64 7.27
CA GLU A 45 -4.37 2.94 8.01
C GLU A 45 -5.09 4.19 7.48
N LYS A 46 -4.36 5.15 6.89
CA LYS A 46 -4.97 6.30 6.20
C LYS A 46 -5.83 5.85 5.02
N VAL A 47 -5.40 4.85 4.27
CA VAL A 47 -5.98 4.43 2.98
C VAL A 47 -6.90 3.20 3.11
N ILE A 48 -6.58 2.28 4.02
CA ILE A 48 -7.22 0.97 4.16
C ILE A 48 -8.16 1.02 5.37
N LYS A 49 -9.44 1.35 5.11
CA LYS A 49 -10.47 1.33 6.14
C LYS A 49 -11.04 -0.08 6.30
N THR A 50 -10.54 -0.81 7.29
CA THR A 50 -11.01 -2.16 7.65
C THR A 50 -10.78 -2.46 9.14
N SER A 51 -11.19 -3.63 9.63
CA SER A 51 -10.93 -4.01 11.01
C SER A 51 -9.44 -4.30 11.25
N LYS A 52 -8.90 -3.94 12.42
CA LYS A 52 -7.48 -4.19 12.75
C LYS A 52 -7.09 -5.66 12.59
N ARG A 53 -7.94 -6.59 13.04
CA ARG A 53 -7.70 -8.03 12.89
C ARG A 53 -7.52 -8.43 11.44
N TRP A 54 -8.41 -7.95 10.56
CA TRP A 54 -8.33 -8.27 9.13
C TRP A 54 -7.14 -7.60 8.46
N PHE A 55 -6.87 -6.35 8.80
CA PHE A 55 -5.72 -5.59 8.34
C PHE A 55 -4.40 -6.34 8.59
N PHE A 56 -4.15 -6.73 9.84
CA PHE A 56 -2.91 -7.44 10.20
C PHE A 56 -2.86 -8.84 9.60
N SER A 57 -3.99 -9.56 9.53
CA SER A 57 -4.03 -10.89 8.90
C SER A 57 -3.66 -10.86 7.42
N VAL A 58 -4.12 -9.84 6.67
CA VAL A 58 -3.75 -9.66 5.26
C VAL A 58 -2.28 -9.28 5.13
N LEU A 59 -1.79 -8.35 5.94
CA LEU A 59 -0.40 -7.90 5.91
C LEU A 59 0.57 -9.05 6.26
N GLU A 60 0.28 -9.81 7.31
CA GLU A 60 1.04 -11.01 7.68
C GLU A 60 1.05 -12.05 6.55
N THR A 61 -0.08 -12.25 5.88
CA THR A 61 -0.15 -13.16 4.73
C THR A 61 0.71 -12.68 3.56
N LEU A 62 0.75 -11.38 3.29
CA LEU A 62 1.62 -10.81 2.25
C LEU A 62 3.11 -10.96 2.57
N ILE A 63 3.48 -10.83 3.85
CA ILE A 63 4.85 -11.04 4.33
C ILE A 63 5.24 -12.50 4.27
N ARG A 64 4.39 -13.40 4.76
CA ARG A 64 4.61 -14.85 4.75
C ARG A 64 4.76 -15.39 3.33
N ASN A 65 4.03 -14.82 2.37
CA ASN A 65 4.12 -15.19 0.96
C ASN A 65 5.27 -14.47 0.22
N GLU A 66 6.14 -13.76 0.96
CA GLU A 66 7.30 -13.04 0.44
C GLU A 66 6.98 -11.99 -0.64
N VAL A 67 5.75 -11.48 -0.68
CA VAL A 67 5.35 -10.40 -1.60
C VAL A 67 5.71 -9.03 -1.00
N VAL A 68 5.61 -8.91 0.32
CA VAL A 68 5.92 -7.69 1.07
C VAL A 68 7.07 -7.98 2.04
N GLY A 69 8.07 -7.10 2.04
CA GLY A 69 9.13 -7.07 3.04
C GLY A 69 8.80 -6.08 4.14
N TYR A 70 9.43 -6.27 5.30
CA TYR A 70 9.42 -5.33 6.42
C TYR A 70 10.86 -5.05 6.85
N ASP A 71 11.24 -3.77 6.89
CA ASP A 71 12.53 -3.32 7.44
C ASP A 71 12.31 -2.90 8.89
N SER A 72 12.76 -3.72 9.84
CA SER A 72 12.59 -3.46 11.27
C SER A 72 13.47 -2.33 11.82
N LYS A 73 14.49 -1.88 11.07
CA LYS A 73 15.34 -0.75 11.49
C LYS A 73 14.70 0.58 11.14
N LYS A 74 13.99 0.62 10.01
CA LYS A 74 13.36 1.84 9.49
C LYS A 74 11.84 1.87 9.67
N ASP A 75 11.27 0.78 10.17
CA ASP A 75 9.84 0.60 10.47
C ASP A 75 8.91 0.88 9.26
N PHE A 76 9.25 0.30 8.12
CA PHE A 76 8.40 0.37 6.92
C PHE A 76 8.30 -0.96 6.20
N TYR A 77 7.27 -1.04 5.37
CA TYR A 77 6.99 -2.13 4.46
C TYR A 77 7.35 -1.74 3.03
N PHE A 78 7.75 -2.70 2.21
CA PHE A 78 8.12 -2.51 0.81
C PHE A 78 7.74 -3.73 -0.03
N LEU A 79 7.57 -3.58 -1.34
CA LEU A 79 7.40 -4.74 -2.22
C LEU A 79 8.73 -5.48 -2.35
N ARG A 80 8.72 -6.80 -2.15
CA ARG A 80 9.86 -7.63 -2.53
C ARG A 80 9.81 -7.81 -4.04
N VAL A 81 10.73 -7.16 -4.75
CA VAL A 81 10.96 -7.28 -6.19
C VAL A 81 12.26 -8.04 -6.41
#